data_AF-A0A0Q7TIV3-F1
#
_entry.id   AF-A0A0Q7TIV3-F1
#
_cell.length_a   1.000
_cell.length_b   1.000
_cell.length_c   1.000
_cell.angle_alpha   90.00
_cell.angle_beta   90.00
_cell.angle_gamma   90.00
#
_symmetry.space_group_name_H-M   'P 1'
#
loop_
_entity.id
_entity.type
_entity.pdbx_description
1 polymer ?
#
loop_
_entity_poly.entity_id
_entity_poly.type
_entity_poly.pdbx_seq_one_letter_code
_entity_poly.pdbx_strand_id
1 'polypeptide(L)'
;MKILRRLIWVVGGLAVLIAVFFAWVLWPSRPSPAVPPPSVSAPREPLAYEPPTYLPSNDPPSSPTFAPTAGATPEDCQAGGASTSAAPVNAASLTTLTWAPFGRDEIGWEIYAPHVAHEIQTACAPGSNRFAAALARWQGGHGLKSTGTFDPETFKVMLVRWHRSRPFVKVNGEGICPGAPSAAMLAAAKPEESYGGKTIQLRPGALDAYRRMVAEAKAAGVVRDPRTLTLFSGFRDPLADAARCASDNNCQGVSRTICSAHRTGLAVDLFIAAAPGFGPDSSADPNRLAMARSGVYRWMVVNAGRFGFVNYVFEPWHWEWTGEPMLPGVPINSLPQAGSGNPGDPLLTPPPTSSPPVAAPPPPKARPPSKAAPRRPAGS
;
A
#
# COMPACT_ATOMS: atom_id res chain seq x y z
N MET A 1 53.37 -24.42 -59.62
CA MET A 1 53.63 -24.73 -58.18
C MET A 1 53.05 -23.72 -57.18
N LYS A 2 53.10 -22.39 -57.40
CA LYS A 2 52.55 -21.39 -56.45
C LYS A 2 51.02 -21.45 -56.27
N ILE A 3 50.27 -21.72 -57.34
CA ILE A 3 48.79 -21.81 -57.30
C ILE A 3 48.33 -23.05 -56.53
N LEU A 4 48.99 -24.20 -56.73
CA LEU A 4 48.68 -25.44 -56.01
C LEU A 4 48.91 -25.30 -54.49
N ARG A 5 49.97 -24.59 -54.08
CA ARG A 5 50.20 -24.26 -52.66
C ARG A 5 49.08 -23.41 -52.07
N ARG A 6 48.60 -22.39 -52.79
CA ARG A 6 47.48 -21.55 -52.31
C ARG A 6 46.18 -22.34 -52.19
N LEU A 7 45.90 -23.24 -53.14
CA LEU A 7 44.71 -24.08 -53.09
C LEU A 7 44.73 -25.02 -51.87
N ILE A 8 45.89 -25.63 -51.58
CA ILE A 8 46.06 -26.50 -50.40
C ILE A 8 45.83 -25.72 -49.09
N TRP A 9 46.32 -24.47 -49.00
CA TRP A 9 46.10 -23.63 -47.83
C TRP A 9 44.63 -23.23 -47.64
N VAL A 10 43.93 -22.91 -48.73
CA VAL A 10 42.50 -22.54 -48.67
C VAL A 10 41.63 -23.73 -48.29
N VAL A 11 41.87 -24.90 -48.91
CA VAL A 11 41.11 -26.12 -48.60
C VAL A 11 41.43 -26.62 -47.19
N GLY A 12 42.69 -26.55 -46.76
CA GLY A 12 43.09 -26.88 -45.39
C GLY A 12 42.46 -25.97 -44.35
N GLY A 13 42.43 -24.66 -44.59
CA GLY A 13 41.75 -23.70 -43.72
C GLY A 13 40.25 -23.95 -43.62
N LEU A 14 39.59 -24.26 -44.74
CA LEU A 14 38.17 -24.57 -44.76
C LEU A 14 37.85 -25.86 -44.00
N ALA A 15 38.68 -26.90 -44.15
CA ALA A 15 38.52 -28.16 -43.42
C ALA A 15 38.65 -27.97 -41.90
N VAL A 16 39.59 -27.13 -41.45
CA VAL A 16 39.74 -26.80 -40.01
C VAL A 16 38.53 -26.05 -39.49
N LEU A 17 38.00 -25.07 -40.23
CA LEU A 17 36.80 -24.32 -39.81
C LEU A 17 35.57 -25.23 -39.71
N ILE A 18 35.40 -26.15 -40.65
CA ILE A 18 34.32 -27.14 -40.61
C ILE A 18 34.48 -28.07 -39.41
N ALA A 19 35.68 -28.57 -39.14
CA ALA A 19 35.95 -29.43 -37.99
C ALA A 19 35.68 -28.71 -36.65
N VAL A 20 36.06 -27.43 -36.53
CA VAL A 20 35.78 -26.60 -35.33
C VAL A 20 34.29 -26.37 -35.16
N PHE A 21 33.55 -26.12 -36.25
CA PHE A 21 32.10 -25.94 -36.20
C PHE A 21 31.39 -27.22 -35.74
N PHE A 22 31.74 -28.39 -36.29
CA PHE A 22 31.16 -29.66 -35.84
C PHE A 22 31.55 -30.00 -34.40
N ALA A 23 32.78 -29.71 -33.98
CA ALA A 23 33.19 -29.88 -32.58
C ALA A 23 32.40 -28.97 -31.64
N TRP A 24 32.03 -27.75 -32.06
CA TRP A 24 31.19 -26.83 -31.29
C TRP A 24 29.72 -27.27 -31.23
N VAL A 25 29.13 -27.69 -32.36
CA VAL A 25 27.74 -28.14 -32.43
C VAL A 25 27.52 -29.46 -31.69
N LEU A 26 28.50 -30.38 -31.77
CA LEU A 26 28.42 -31.70 -31.14
C LEU A 26 29.03 -31.71 -29.72
N TRP A 27 29.53 -30.57 -29.22
CA TRP A 27 29.98 -30.48 -27.84
C TRP A 27 28.77 -30.67 -26.91
N PRO A 28 28.74 -31.72 -26.07
CA PRO A 28 27.63 -31.93 -25.16
C PRO A 28 27.58 -30.75 -24.20
N SER A 29 26.59 -29.89 -24.38
CA SER A 29 26.24 -28.87 -23.42
C SER A 29 25.85 -29.60 -22.14
N ARG A 30 26.76 -29.62 -21.17
CA ARG A 30 26.45 -30.13 -19.83
C ARG A 30 25.21 -29.36 -19.38
N PRO A 31 24.11 -30.04 -19.00
CA PRO A 31 23.01 -29.33 -18.38
C PRO A 31 23.60 -28.57 -17.20
N SER A 32 23.37 -27.26 -17.17
CA SER A 32 23.68 -26.47 -15.98
C SER A 32 23.01 -27.20 -14.81
N PRO A 33 23.70 -27.44 -13.68
CA PRO A 33 23.02 -27.96 -12.52
C PRO A 33 21.82 -27.06 -12.28
N ALA A 34 20.63 -27.65 -12.31
CA ALA A 34 19.40 -26.92 -12.04
C ALA A 34 19.60 -26.26 -10.68
N VAL A 35 19.77 -24.94 -10.67
CA VAL A 35 19.71 -24.17 -9.44
C VAL A 35 18.28 -24.40 -8.95
N PRO A 36 18.09 -25.08 -7.80
CA PRO A 36 16.75 -25.26 -7.26
C PRO A 36 16.13 -23.87 -7.11
N PRO A 37 14.83 -23.69 -7.41
CA PRO A 37 14.15 -22.44 -7.11
C PRO A 37 14.43 -22.10 -5.65
N PRO A 38 14.74 -20.83 -5.31
CA PRO A 38 15.03 -20.47 -3.93
C PRO A 38 13.84 -20.89 -3.08
N SER A 39 14.05 -21.86 -2.18
CA SER A 39 13.07 -22.25 -1.19
C SER A 39 12.60 -20.99 -0.48
N VAL A 40 11.28 -20.77 -0.49
CA VAL A 40 10.60 -19.62 0.13
C VAL A 40 10.80 -19.59 1.66
N SER A 41 11.50 -20.58 2.22
CA SER A 41 11.73 -20.77 3.66
C SER A 41 13.19 -20.57 4.10
N ALA A 42 14.12 -20.17 3.23
CA ALA A 42 15.48 -19.84 3.65
C ALA A 42 15.53 -18.41 4.22
N PRO A 43 16.03 -18.18 5.46
CA PRO A 43 16.25 -16.85 5.99
C PRO A 43 17.23 -16.10 5.09
N ARG A 44 16.76 -15.05 4.41
CA ARG A 44 17.61 -14.22 3.56
C ARG A 44 18.44 -13.31 4.46
N GLU A 45 19.76 -13.48 4.43
CA GLU A 45 20.70 -12.56 5.05
C GLU A 45 20.41 -11.13 4.55
N PRO A 46 20.19 -10.15 5.44
CA PRO A 46 19.88 -8.80 5.02
C PRO A 46 21.12 -8.17 4.39
N LEU A 47 21.02 -7.80 3.11
CA LEU A 47 21.94 -6.86 2.50
C LEU A 47 21.94 -5.59 3.36
N ALA A 48 23.12 -5.20 3.83
CA ALA A 48 23.33 -4.01 4.64
C ALA A 48 22.80 -2.77 3.90
N TYR A 49 21.61 -2.33 4.30
CA TYR A 49 20.99 -1.10 3.81
C TYR A 49 21.50 0.04 4.68
N GLU A 50 22.23 0.96 4.06
CA GLU A 50 22.71 2.18 4.71
C GLU A 50 21.50 3.10 4.98
N PRO A 51 21.21 3.45 6.25
CA PRO A 51 20.00 4.20 6.60
C PRO A 51 20.13 5.66 6.13
N PRO A 52 19.15 6.21 5.38
CA PRO A 52 19.11 7.65 5.15
C PRO A 52 18.89 8.37 6.47
N THR A 53 19.69 9.41 6.71
CA THR A 53 19.62 10.31 7.85
C THR A 53 18.20 10.85 8.05
N TYR A 54 17.62 10.50 9.20
CA TYR A 54 16.34 10.95 9.71
C TYR A 54 16.28 12.48 9.82
N LEU A 55 15.35 13.09 9.07
CA LEU A 55 14.86 14.44 9.37
C LEU A 55 13.70 14.29 10.37
N PRO A 56 13.82 14.81 11.62
CA PRO A 56 12.68 14.85 12.54
C PRO A 56 11.56 15.72 11.96
N SER A 57 10.39 15.12 11.73
CA SER A 57 9.18 15.88 11.40
C SER A 57 8.67 16.55 12.68
N ASN A 58 9.06 17.80 12.89
CA ASN A 58 8.38 18.74 13.77
C ASN A 58 7.00 19.04 13.16
N ASP A 59 5.94 18.50 13.77
CA ASP A 59 4.52 18.67 13.45
C ASP A 59 4.13 18.30 11.99
N PRO A 60 2.90 17.88 11.69
CA PRO A 60 2.45 17.90 10.31
C PRO A 60 2.33 19.37 9.91
N PRO A 61 3.18 19.92 9.01
CA PRO A 61 2.90 21.23 8.46
C PRO A 61 1.50 21.16 7.83
N SER A 62 0.71 22.20 8.06
CA SER A 62 -0.48 22.52 7.27
C SER A 62 -0.06 22.57 5.80
N SER A 63 -0.05 21.42 5.14
CA SER A 63 0.41 21.33 3.76
C SER A 63 -0.72 21.86 2.89
N PRO A 64 -0.47 22.85 2.02
CA PRO A 64 -1.47 23.38 1.10
C PRO A 64 -1.71 22.34 0.01
N THR A 65 -2.46 21.28 0.32
CA THR A 65 -2.79 20.22 -0.64
C THR A 65 -4.26 20.18 -1.01
N PHE A 66 -5.01 21.18 -0.57
CA PHE A 66 -6.05 21.77 -1.39
C PHE A 66 -5.34 22.87 -2.15
N ALA A 67 -4.79 22.58 -3.33
CA ALA A 67 -4.38 23.66 -4.19
C ALA A 67 -5.66 24.50 -4.43
N PRO A 68 -5.70 25.77 -4.00
CA PRO A 68 -6.77 26.63 -4.45
C PRO A 68 -6.70 26.60 -5.98
N THR A 69 -7.84 26.52 -6.66
CA THR A 69 -7.94 27.04 -8.02
C THR A 69 -7.16 28.35 -8.06
N ALA A 70 -6.29 28.55 -9.05
CA ALA A 70 -5.51 29.78 -9.14
C ALA A 70 -6.42 31.00 -8.89
N GLY A 71 -6.27 31.65 -7.72
CA GLY A 71 -7.16 32.73 -7.25
C GLY A 71 -8.01 32.48 -6.00
N ALA A 72 -8.09 31.27 -5.43
CA ALA A 72 -8.81 31.05 -4.17
C ALA A 72 -7.95 31.42 -2.94
N THR A 73 -8.54 32.18 -2.02
CA THR A 73 -7.91 32.58 -0.76
C THR A 73 -7.70 31.36 0.15
N PRO A 74 -6.57 31.26 0.88
CA PRO A 74 -6.35 30.22 1.86
C PRO A 74 -7.52 30.14 2.85
N GLU A 75 -7.93 28.92 3.20
CA GLU A 75 -8.99 28.69 4.18
C GLU A 75 -8.56 29.19 5.56
N ASP A 76 -9.40 29.97 6.24
CA ASP A 76 -9.17 30.37 7.64
C ASP A 76 -9.48 29.19 8.57
N CYS A 77 -8.44 28.59 9.12
CA CYS A 77 -8.56 27.42 10.00
C CYS A 77 -9.06 27.73 11.42
N GLN A 78 -9.13 29.01 11.81
CA GLN A 78 -9.68 29.42 13.10
C GLN A 78 -11.16 29.79 13.01
N ALA A 79 -11.69 29.96 11.79
CA ALA A 79 -13.09 30.31 11.56
C ALA A 79 -14.06 29.14 11.82
N GLY A 80 -15.31 29.48 12.18
CA GLY A 80 -16.43 28.55 12.34
C GLY A 80 -16.99 28.48 13.76
N GLY A 81 -18.23 28.01 13.88
CA GLY A 81 -18.97 27.93 15.15
C GLY A 81 -19.26 26.50 15.60
N ALA A 82 -18.22 25.71 15.88
CA ALA A 82 -18.36 24.44 16.59
C ALA A 82 -18.26 24.63 18.10
N SER A 83 -18.54 23.57 18.87
CA SER A 83 -18.20 23.54 20.30
C SER A 83 -16.71 23.86 20.48
N THR A 84 -16.39 24.70 21.47
CA THR A 84 -15.01 25.09 21.79
C THR A 84 -14.14 23.89 22.21
N SER A 85 -14.76 22.80 22.65
CA SER A 85 -14.06 21.56 23.01
C SER A 85 -13.76 20.64 21.82
N ALA A 86 -14.44 20.79 20.68
CA ALA A 86 -14.39 19.81 19.60
C ALA A 86 -13.00 19.75 18.93
N ALA A 87 -12.42 20.90 18.62
CA ALA A 87 -11.09 20.98 18.00
C ALA A 87 -9.98 20.38 18.89
N PRO A 88 -9.87 20.72 20.19
CA PRO A 88 -8.95 20.03 21.11
C PRO A 88 -9.18 18.52 21.21
N VAL A 89 -10.44 18.06 21.23
CA VAL A 89 -10.73 16.62 21.29
C VAL A 89 -10.29 15.91 20.01
N ASN A 90 -10.51 16.50 18.84
CA ASN A 90 -10.01 15.96 17.57
C ASN A 90 -8.48 15.90 17.53
N ALA A 91 -7.81 16.95 18.01
CA ALA A 91 -6.34 16.97 18.08
C ALA A 91 -5.81 15.83 18.96
N ALA A 92 -6.41 15.64 20.14
CA ALA A 92 -6.01 14.58 21.06
C ALA A 92 -6.34 13.18 20.52
N SER A 93 -7.56 12.97 20.03
CA SER A 93 -8.03 11.65 19.57
C SER A 93 -7.32 11.18 18.29
N LEU A 94 -6.74 12.11 17.51
CA LEU A 94 -6.03 11.81 16.26
C LEU A 94 -4.99 10.70 16.41
N THR A 95 -4.29 10.65 17.54
CA THR A 95 -3.24 9.67 17.83
C THR A 95 -3.51 8.81 19.06
N THR A 96 -4.70 8.94 19.69
CA THR A 96 -4.98 8.28 20.98
C THR A 96 -6.28 7.48 21.02
N LEU A 97 -7.17 7.64 20.03
CA LEU A 97 -8.42 6.89 19.98
C LEU A 97 -8.15 5.38 19.82
N THR A 98 -8.52 4.56 20.80
CA THR A 98 -8.50 3.09 20.67
C THR A 98 -9.83 2.60 20.11
N TRP A 99 -9.78 1.84 19.01
CA TRP A 99 -10.95 1.45 18.23
C TRP A 99 -10.60 0.35 17.22
N ALA A 100 -11.60 -0.21 16.54
CA ALA A 100 -11.42 -1.28 15.56
C ALA A 100 -12.24 -1.05 14.27
N PRO A 101 -11.90 -0.04 13.45
CA PRO A 101 -12.72 0.39 12.30
C PRO A 101 -12.92 -0.70 11.24
N PHE A 102 -11.99 -1.65 11.15
CA PHE A 102 -12.01 -2.77 10.20
C PHE A 102 -11.95 -4.13 10.91
N GLY A 103 -12.38 -4.21 12.18
CA GLY A 103 -12.31 -5.43 12.98
C GLY A 103 -10.89 -5.80 13.46
N ARG A 104 -9.92 -4.90 13.25
CA ARG A 104 -8.58 -4.95 13.83
C ARG A 104 -8.40 -3.75 14.75
N ASP A 105 -7.80 -3.97 15.92
CA ASP A 105 -7.45 -2.90 16.85
C ASP A 105 -6.46 -1.91 16.21
N GLU A 106 -6.76 -0.63 16.34
CA GLU A 106 -5.96 0.50 15.87
C GLU A 106 -5.90 1.58 16.97
N ILE A 107 -4.85 2.42 16.93
CA ILE A 107 -4.67 3.57 17.82
C ILE A 107 -4.61 4.85 16.99
N GLY A 108 -5.47 5.81 17.33
CA GLY A 108 -5.66 7.04 16.58
C GLY A 108 -6.37 6.82 15.25
N TRP A 109 -6.71 7.92 14.60
CA TRP A 109 -7.42 7.92 13.30
C TRP A 109 -6.69 8.70 12.22
N GLU A 110 -5.44 9.08 12.47
CA GLU A 110 -4.63 9.88 11.54
C GLU A 110 -4.50 9.25 10.13
N ILE A 111 -4.48 7.92 10.04
CA ILE A 111 -4.47 7.19 8.76
C ILE A 111 -5.64 7.61 7.86
N TYR A 112 -6.80 7.89 8.45
CA TYR A 112 -8.03 8.25 7.74
C TYR A 112 -8.25 9.76 7.61
N ALA A 113 -7.46 10.58 8.33
CA ALA A 113 -7.66 12.02 8.37
C ALA A 113 -7.69 12.71 6.99
N PRO A 114 -6.88 12.31 5.98
CA PRO A 114 -7.01 12.85 4.63
C PRO A 114 -8.40 12.65 4.01
N HIS A 115 -8.98 11.45 4.17
CA HIS A 115 -10.32 11.14 3.64
C HIS A 115 -11.41 11.87 4.42
N VAL A 116 -11.30 11.95 5.75
CA VAL A 116 -12.24 12.71 6.58
C VAL A 116 -12.25 14.18 6.16
N ALA A 117 -11.07 14.80 6.01
CA ALA A 117 -10.94 16.19 5.58
C ALA A 117 -11.52 16.43 4.18
N HIS A 118 -11.33 15.49 3.25
CA HIS A 118 -11.92 15.54 1.92
C HIS A 118 -13.46 15.43 1.94
N GLU A 119 -14.00 14.47 2.71
CA GLU A 119 -15.45 14.24 2.84
C GLU A 119 -16.18 15.46 3.42
N ILE A 120 -15.58 16.14 4.40
CA ILE A 120 -16.15 17.36 5.01
C ILE A 120 -15.70 18.66 4.33
N GLN A 121 -14.92 18.54 3.24
CA GLN A 121 -14.49 19.64 2.38
C GLN A 121 -13.70 20.74 3.11
N THR A 122 -12.63 20.38 3.82
CA THR A 122 -11.72 21.34 4.47
C THR A 122 -10.25 20.96 4.30
N ALA A 123 -9.40 21.98 4.16
CA ALA A 123 -7.94 21.88 4.17
C ALA A 123 -7.33 21.94 5.57
N CYS A 124 -8.13 22.31 6.56
CA CYS A 124 -7.65 22.56 7.90
C CYS A 124 -7.42 21.26 8.68
N ALA A 125 -6.42 21.29 9.56
CA ALA A 125 -6.04 20.13 10.36
C ALA A 125 -7.17 19.70 11.32
N PRO A 126 -7.24 18.41 11.69
CA PRO A 126 -8.21 17.88 12.65
C PRO A 126 -8.40 18.72 13.92
N GLY A 127 -7.30 19.26 14.45
CA GLY A 127 -7.28 20.08 15.67
C GLY A 127 -7.74 21.52 15.51
N SER A 128 -8.34 21.90 14.37
CA SER A 128 -8.73 23.28 14.08
C SER A 128 -10.23 23.52 14.26
N ASN A 129 -10.60 24.77 14.57
CA ASN A 129 -12.00 25.17 14.69
C ASN A 129 -12.77 24.97 13.38
N ARG A 130 -12.10 25.22 12.25
CA ARG A 130 -12.70 25.05 10.93
C ARG A 130 -13.03 23.61 10.62
N PHE A 131 -12.11 22.68 10.93
CA PHE A 131 -12.36 21.25 10.78
C PHE A 131 -13.54 20.80 11.65
N ALA A 132 -13.55 21.18 12.93
CA ALA A 132 -14.64 20.83 13.84
C ALA A 132 -15.99 21.37 13.35
N ALA A 133 -16.04 22.61 12.85
CA ALA A 133 -17.24 23.21 12.31
C ALA A 133 -17.71 22.52 11.02
N ALA A 134 -16.79 22.13 10.13
CA ALA A 134 -17.11 21.36 8.93
C ALA A 134 -17.65 19.97 9.29
N LEU A 135 -17.03 19.30 10.26
CA LEU A 135 -17.46 17.99 10.73
C LEU A 135 -18.84 18.05 11.38
N ALA A 136 -19.11 19.05 12.22
CA ALA A 136 -20.42 19.24 12.85
C ALA A 136 -21.55 19.42 11.82
N ARG A 137 -21.29 20.24 10.78
CA ARG A 137 -22.23 20.42 9.66
C ARG A 137 -22.45 19.11 8.90
N TRP A 138 -21.37 18.40 8.58
CA TRP A 138 -21.46 17.11 7.88
C TRP A 138 -22.25 16.08 8.70
N GLN A 139 -21.97 15.97 10.01
CA GLN A 139 -22.69 15.09 10.93
C GLN A 139 -24.20 15.41 10.94
N GLY A 140 -24.56 16.68 11.07
CA GLY A 140 -25.96 17.11 11.05
C GLY A 140 -26.67 16.79 9.74
N GLY A 141 -25.97 16.98 8.61
CA GLY A 141 -26.48 16.62 7.27
C GLY A 141 -26.63 15.12 7.03
N HIS A 142 -26.07 14.28 7.90
CA HIS A 142 -26.13 12.81 7.80
C HIS A 142 -26.90 12.17 8.96
N GLY A 143 -27.70 12.94 9.69
CA GLY A 143 -28.56 12.44 10.78
C GLY A 143 -27.79 12.05 12.05
N LEU A 144 -26.53 12.46 12.19
CA LEU A 144 -25.73 12.29 13.39
C LEU A 144 -25.83 13.53 14.29
N LYS A 145 -25.44 13.38 15.56
CA LYS A 145 -25.27 14.54 16.44
C LYS A 145 -24.14 15.42 15.91
N SER A 146 -24.41 16.71 15.71
CA SER A 146 -23.46 17.71 15.20
C SER A 146 -22.44 18.14 16.26
N THR A 147 -21.64 17.20 16.78
CA THR A 147 -20.67 17.45 17.86
C THR A 147 -19.44 18.20 17.36
N GLY A 148 -19.07 18.03 16.09
CA GLY A 148 -17.82 18.51 15.52
C GLY A 148 -16.60 17.68 15.96
N THR A 149 -16.83 16.61 16.72
CA THR A 149 -15.80 15.68 17.17
C THR A 149 -15.84 14.43 16.30
N PHE A 150 -14.67 13.95 15.88
CA PHE A 150 -14.54 12.67 15.20
C PHE A 150 -14.68 11.51 16.20
N ASP A 151 -15.56 10.57 15.88
CA ASP A 151 -15.87 9.40 16.70
C ASP A 151 -16.19 8.17 15.82
N PRO A 152 -16.24 6.96 16.40
CA PRO A 152 -16.53 5.73 15.64
C PRO A 152 -17.89 5.73 14.92
N GLU A 153 -18.90 6.42 15.45
CA GLU A 153 -20.22 6.50 14.81
C GLU A 153 -20.16 7.32 13.52
N THR A 154 -19.48 8.45 13.59
CA THR A 154 -19.16 9.31 12.44
C THR A 154 -18.37 8.54 11.39
N PHE A 155 -17.31 7.84 11.80
CA PHE A 155 -16.51 7.05 10.88
C PHE A 155 -17.31 5.94 10.20
N LYS A 156 -18.20 5.26 10.93
CA LYS A 156 -19.05 4.20 10.36
C LYS A 156 -19.90 4.72 9.20
N VAL A 157 -20.50 5.91 9.33
CA VAL A 157 -21.30 6.52 8.26
C VAL A 157 -20.42 6.91 7.07
N MET A 158 -19.26 7.53 7.30
CA MET A 158 -18.30 7.85 6.24
C MET A 158 -17.81 6.59 5.51
N LEU A 159 -17.44 5.55 6.26
CA LEU A 159 -16.94 4.30 5.74
C LEU A 159 -17.93 3.62 4.79
N VAL A 160 -19.22 3.58 5.15
CA VAL A 160 -20.26 3.01 4.27
C VAL A 160 -20.32 3.76 2.95
N ARG A 161 -20.23 5.09 2.97
CA ARG A 161 -20.24 5.92 1.76
C ARG A 161 -18.99 5.65 0.90
N TRP A 162 -17.81 5.64 1.51
CA TRP A 162 -16.56 5.36 0.80
C TRP A 162 -16.54 3.96 0.19
N HIS A 163 -16.95 2.94 0.94
CA HIS A 163 -17.10 1.58 0.41
C HIS A 163 -18.11 1.49 -0.72
N ARG A 164 -19.26 2.17 -0.62
CA ARG A 164 -20.24 2.24 -1.69
C ARG A 164 -19.82 3.09 -2.88
N SER A 165 -18.68 3.78 -2.83
CA SER A 165 -18.12 4.40 -4.04
C SER A 165 -17.40 3.39 -4.92
N ARG A 166 -16.96 2.25 -4.35
CA ARG A 166 -16.24 1.17 -5.03
C ARG A 166 -17.21 0.20 -5.72
N PRO A 167 -17.25 0.13 -7.06
CA PRO A 167 -18.15 -0.77 -7.76
C PRO A 167 -17.96 -2.24 -7.37
N PHE A 168 -16.70 -2.66 -7.12
CA PHE A 168 -16.37 -4.01 -6.68
C PHE A 168 -17.11 -4.38 -5.40
N VAL A 169 -17.12 -3.51 -4.38
CA VAL A 169 -17.77 -3.76 -3.09
C VAL A 169 -19.28 -3.93 -3.25
N LYS A 170 -19.92 -3.18 -4.15
CA LYS A 170 -21.36 -3.34 -4.42
C LYS A 170 -21.68 -4.74 -4.95
N VAL A 171 -20.98 -5.15 -6.01
CA VAL A 171 -21.21 -6.45 -6.65
C VAL A 171 -20.81 -7.60 -5.74
N ASN A 172 -19.69 -7.48 -5.02
CA ASN A 172 -19.27 -8.48 -4.04
C ASN A 172 -20.28 -8.64 -2.90
N GLY A 173 -20.87 -7.54 -2.43
CA GLY A 173 -21.91 -7.54 -1.40
C GLY A 173 -23.21 -8.25 -1.81
N GLU A 174 -23.45 -8.42 -3.11
CA GLU A 174 -24.56 -9.22 -3.67
C GLU A 174 -24.21 -10.72 -3.77
N GLY A 175 -23.04 -11.12 -3.27
CA GLY A 175 -22.55 -12.50 -3.37
C GLY A 175 -21.98 -12.84 -4.75
N ILE A 176 -21.69 -11.84 -5.60
CA ILE A 176 -21.18 -12.02 -6.95
C ILE A 176 -19.70 -11.62 -7.01
N CYS A 177 -18.89 -12.48 -7.62
CA CYS A 177 -17.53 -12.16 -7.99
C CYS A 177 -17.45 -11.68 -9.44
N PRO A 178 -17.04 -10.43 -9.72
CA PRO A 178 -16.99 -9.89 -11.07
C PRO A 178 -16.19 -10.74 -12.07
N GLY A 179 -16.58 -10.69 -13.34
CA GLY A 179 -15.85 -11.37 -14.40
C GLY A 179 -14.43 -10.84 -14.57
N ALA A 180 -13.53 -11.70 -15.03
CA ALA A 180 -12.16 -11.31 -15.37
C ALA A 180 -12.04 -11.08 -16.88
N PRO A 181 -11.32 -10.04 -17.34
CA PRO A 181 -11.03 -9.85 -18.75
C PRO A 181 -10.17 -10.99 -19.30
N SER A 182 -10.31 -11.28 -20.59
CA SER A 182 -9.35 -12.14 -21.29
C SER A 182 -8.02 -11.42 -21.46
N ALA A 183 -6.94 -12.18 -21.72
CA ALA A 183 -5.62 -11.60 -21.97
C ALA A 183 -5.61 -10.57 -23.13
N ALA A 184 -6.49 -10.74 -24.12
CA ALA A 184 -6.62 -9.81 -25.26
C ALA A 184 -7.27 -8.47 -24.87
N MET A 185 -7.96 -8.40 -23.73
CA MET A 185 -8.58 -7.17 -23.21
C MET A 185 -7.66 -6.41 -22.24
N LEU A 186 -6.40 -6.84 -22.11
CA LEU A 186 -5.43 -6.25 -21.20
C LEU A 186 -4.31 -5.55 -21.98
N ALA A 187 -3.80 -4.47 -21.41
CA ALA A 187 -2.61 -3.77 -21.85
C ALA A 187 -1.53 -3.86 -20.77
N ALA A 188 -0.27 -4.05 -21.19
CA ALA A 188 0.87 -4.06 -20.30
C ALA A 188 1.34 -2.63 -19.99
N ALA A 189 1.64 -2.38 -18.73
CA ALA A 189 2.40 -1.22 -18.30
C ALA A 189 3.83 -1.30 -18.84
N LYS A 190 4.45 -0.14 -19.06
CA LYS A 190 5.86 -0.06 -19.43
C LYS A 190 6.74 -0.47 -18.25
N PRO A 191 7.97 -0.98 -18.48
CA PRO A 191 8.86 -1.38 -17.39
C PRO A 191 9.09 -0.28 -16.34
N GLU A 192 9.22 0.98 -16.78
CA GLU A 192 9.39 2.16 -15.91
C GLU A 192 8.12 2.58 -15.16
N GLU A 193 6.95 2.09 -15.57
CA GLU A 193 5.67 2.28 -14.87
C GLU A 193 5.49 1.23 -13.76
N SER A 194 6.30 0.17 -13.75
CA SER A 194 6.17 -0.97 -12.83
C SER A 194 7.20 -0.97 -11.71
N TYR A 195 6.73 -1.14 -10.48
CA TYR A 195 7.57 -1.30 -9.30
C TYR A 195 8.39 -2.59 -9.41
N GLY A 196 9.72 -2.44 -9.37
CA GLY A 196 10.64 -3.58 -9.45
C GLY A 196 10.67 -4.28 -10.82
N GLY A 197 10.23 -3.61 -11.89
CA GLY A 197 10.29 -4.14 -13.26
C GLY A 197 9.31 -5.28 -13.56
N LYS A 198 8.29 -5.48 -12.72
CA LYS A 198 7.26 -6.50 -12.93
C LYS A 198 6.46 -6.23 -14.21
N THR A 199 6.08 -7.28 -14.92
CA THR A 199 5.03 -7.17 -15.95
C THR A 199 3.69 -6.99 -15.26
N ILE A 200 3.11 -5.80 -15.37
CA ILE A 200 1.80 -5.48 -14.79
C ILE A 200 0.84 -5.15 -15.93
N GLN A 201 -0.36 -5.72 -15.87
CA GLN A 201 -1.39 -5.54 -16.86
C GLN A 201 -2.63 -4.90 -16.24
N LEU A 202 -3.34 -4.09 -17.01
CA LEU A 202 -4.62 -3.48 -16.65
C LEU A 202 -5.53 -3.46 -17.88
N ARG A 203 -6.82 -3.21 -17.68
CA ARG A 203 -7.69 -2.83 -18.80
C ARG A 203 -7.18 -1.50 -19.39
N PRO A 204 -7.18 -1.32 -20.73
CA PRO A 204 -6.59 -0.15 -21.38
C PRO A 204 -7.06 1.19 -20.81
N GLY A 205 -8.37 1.34 -20.56
CA GLY A 205 -8.93 2.57 -19.98
C GLY A 205 -8.38 2.89 -18.59
N ALA A 206 -8.19 1.87 -17.74
CA ALA A 206 -7.58 2.03 -16.42
C ALA A 206 -6.11 2.44 -16.52
N LEU A 207 -5.34 1.83 -17.43
CA LEU A 207 -3.93 2.16 -17.65
C LEU A 207 -3.75 3.61 -18.16
N ASP A 208 -4.61 4.05 -19.08
CA ASP A 208 -4.58 5.41 -19.61
C ASP A 208 -5.02 6.45 -18.57
N ALA A 209 -6.03 6.14 -17.75
CA ALA A 209 -6.42 6.98 -16.62
C ALA A 209 -5.29 7.09 -15.59
N TYR A 210 -4.63 5.99 -15.26
CA TYR A 210 -3.45 5.95 -14.40
C TYR A 210 -2.35 6.87 -14.93
N ARG A 211 -2.00 6.77 -16.22
CA ARG A 211 -0.96 7.61 -16.85
C ARG A 211 -1.28 9.10 -16.75
N ARG A 212 -2.54 9.50 -17.00
CA ARG A 212 -2.99 10.89 -16.86
C ARG A 212 -2.87 11.38 -15.41
N MET A 213 -3.30 10.57 -14.44
CA MET A 213 -3.18 10.88 -13.02
C MET A 213 -1.71 11.06 -12.60
N VAL A 214 -0.82 10.15 -13.01
CA VAL A 214 0.61 10.22 -12.72
C VAL A 214 1.25 11.46 -13.34
N ALA A 215 0.88 11.80 -14.57
CA ALA A 215 1.38 13.00 -15.24
C ALA A 215 0.98 14.27 -14.47
N GLU A 216 -0.27 14.40 -14.04
CA GLU A 216 -0.72 15.56 -13.24
C GLU A 216 -0.08 15.58 -11.84
N ALA A 217 0.09 14.43 -11.18
CA ALA A 217 0.79 14.35 -9.90
C ALA A 217 2.26 14.81 -10.01
N LYS A 218 2.95 14.41 -11.09
CA LYS A 218 4.31 14.86 -11.40
C LYS A 218 4.36 16.36 -11.67
N ALA A 219 3.43 16.87 -12.49
CA ALA A 219 3.32 18.30 -12.79
C ALA A 219 3.02 19.15 -11.54
N ALA A 220 2.27 18.60 -10.58
CA ALA A 220 2.00 19.22 -9.28
C ALA A 220 3.19 19.17 -8.30
N GLY A 221 4.30 18.51 -8.65
CA GLY A 221 5.50 18.43 -7.82
C GLY A 221 5.37 17.57 -6.56
N VAL A 222 4.31 16.73 -6.46
CA VAL A 222 4.09 15.86 -5.30
C VAL A 222 4.82 14.51 -5.41
N VAL A 223 5.36 14.20 -6.59
CA VAL A 223 6.17 13.00 -6.86
C VAL A 223 7.65 13.37 -6.80
N ARG A 224 8.34 12.96 -5.73
CA ARG A 224 9.78 13.25 -5.51
C ARG A 224 10.67 12.02 -5.69
N ASP A 225 10.18 10.85 -5.31
CA ASP A 225 10.84 9.56 -5.51
C ASP A 225 10.39 8.96 -6.85
N PRO A 226 11.30 8.50 -7.73
CA PRO A 226 10.92 7.89 -9.01
C PRO A 226 10.05 6.63 -8.85
N ARG A 227 10.07 5.96 -7.69
CA ARG A 227 9.20 4.83 -7.38
C ARG A 227 7.77 5.26 -7.08
N THR A 228 7.56 6.50 -6.62
CA THR A 228 6.22 7.01 -6.28
C THR A 228 5.29 6.97 -7.49
N LEU A 229 4.12 6.36 -7.27
CA LEU A 229 3.09 6.04 -8.26
C LEU A 229 3.50 5.01 -9.32
N THR A 230 4.58 4.24 -9.13
CA THR A 230 4.76 3.02 -9.93
C THR A 230 3.74 1.96 -9.52
N LEU A 231 3.31 1.15 -10.47
CA LEU A 231 2.38 0.05 -10.27
C LEU A 231 3.08 -1.04 -9.47
N PHE A 232 2.62 -1.32 -8.26
CA PHE A 232 3.07 -2.46 -7.47
C PHE A 232 2.35 -3.75 -7.85
N SER A 233 1.06 -3.62 -8.21
CA SER A 233 0.16 -4.71 -8.60
C SER A 233 -0.95 -4.18 -9.53
N GLY A 234 -1.50 -5.07 -10.36
CA GLY A 234 -2.59 -4.78 -11.31
C GLY A 234 -3.47 -6.01 -11.51
N PHE A 235 -3.77 -6.39 -12.75
CA PHE A 235 -4.58 -7.59 -13.04
C PHE A 235 -4.00 -8.85 -12.40
N ARG A 236 -4.87 -9.61 -11.74
CA ARG A 236 -4.56 -10.96 -11.22
C ARG A 236 -5.45 -11.98 -11.90
N ASP A 237 -4.81 -12.90 -12.64
CA ASP A 237 -5.50 -13.97 -13.37
C ASP A 237 -6.20 -14.93 -12.39
N PRO A 238 -7.53 -15.14 -12.51
CA PRO A 238 -8.26 -16.02 -11.61
C PRO A 238 -7.79 -17.48 -11.60
N LEU A 239 -7.34 -18.01 -12.75
CA LEU A 239 -6.82 -19.38 -12.83
C LEU A 239 -5.47 -19.48 -12.16
N ALA A 240 -4.58 -18.50 -12.36
CA ALA A 240 -3.31 -18.45 -11.65
C ALA A 240 -3.50 -18.26 -10.13
N ASP A 241 -4.44 -17.41 -9.73
CA ASP A 241 -4.78 -17.20 -8.31
C ASP A 241 -5.38 -18.47 -7.68
N ALA A 242 -6.23 -19.20 -8.41
CA ALA A 242 -6.79 -20.48 -7.97
C ALA A 242 -5.72 -21.59 -7.88
N ALA A 243 -4.82 -21.68 -8.87
CA ALA A 243 -3.72 -22.64 -8.87
C ALA A 243 -2.74 -22.38 -7.71
N ARG A 244 -2.36 -21.12 -7.48
CA ARG A 244 -1.61 -20.72 -6.28
C ARG A 244 -2.37 -21.11 -5.02
N CYS A 245 -3.65 -20.76 -4.91
CA CYS A 245 -4.42 -21.12 -3.72
C CYS A 245 -4.35 -22.62 -3.44
N ALA A 246 -4.60 -23.46 -4.45
CA ALA A 246 -4.58 -24.91 -4.28
C ALA A 246 -3.21 -25.42 -3.80
N SER A 247 -2.12 -24.77 -4.23
CA SER A 247 -0.76 -25.05 -3.76
C SER A 247 -0.51 -24.58 -2.32
N ASP A 248 -0.94 -23.37 -1.98
CA ASP A 248 -0.58 -22.68 -0.73
C ASP A 248 -1.59 -22.94 0.41
N ASN A 249 -2.70 -23.62 0.11
CA ASN A 249 -3.83 -23.84 1.04
C ASN A 249 -4.32 -22.52 1.68
N ASN A 250 -4.46 -21.46 0.86
CA ASN A 250 -4.79 -20.11 1.30
C ASN A 250 -5.70 -19.37 0.28
N CYS A 251 -6.94 -19.82 0.14
CA CYS A 251 -7.93 -19.23 -0.79
C CYS A 251 -8.63 -17.98 -0.25
N GLN A 252 -8.69 -17.83 1.08
CA GLN A 252 -9.50 -16.82 1.75
C GLN A 252 -8.81 -16.25 2.99
N GLY A 253 -7.50 -16.03 2.96
CA GLY A 253 -6.74 -15.52 4.11
C GLY A 253 -6.72 -14.00 4.26
N VAL A 254 -6.14 -13.55 5.38
CA VAL A 254 -5.94 -12.14 5.76
C VAL A 254 -5.20 -11.34 4.68
N SER A 255 -4.37 -12.01 3.86
CA SER A 255 -3.57 -11.38 2.82
C SER A 255 -4.16 -11.49 1.41
N ARG A 256 -5.02 -12.48 1.13
CA ARG A 256 -5.58 -12.71 -0.22
C ARG A 256 -6.92 -13.43 -0.16
N THR A 257 -7.90 -12.88 -0.89
CA THR A 257 -9.20 -13.49 -1.14
C THR A 257 -9.31 -13.96 -2.59
N ILE A 258 -10.00 -15.08 -2.83
CA ILE A 258 -10.27 -15.64 -4.16
C ILE A 258 -11.11 -14.70 -5.04
N CYS A 259 -11.88 -13.80 -4.41
CA CYS A 259 -12.58 -12.75 -5.11
C CYS A 259 -11.97 -11.41 -4.75
N SER A 260 -10.91 -11.02 -5.46
CA SER A 260 -10.24 -9.72 -5.29
C SER A 260 -10.56 -8.77 -6.43
N ALA A 261 -10.65 -7.47 -6.15
CA ALA A 261 -10.85 -6.42 -7.14
C ALA A 261 -9.81 -6.46 -8.30
N HIS A 262 -8.58 -6.91 -8.03
CA HIS A 262 -7.53 -7.05 -9.04
C HIS A 262 -7.90 -7.98 -10.21
N ARG A 263 -8.82 -8.94 -10.01
CA ARG A 263 -9.27 -9.82 -11.09
C ARG A 263 -10.00 -9.07 -12.20
N THR A 264 -10.48 -7.86 -11.94
CA THR A 264 -11.22 -7.06 -12.92
C THR A 264 -10.30 -6.39 -13.94
N GLY A 265 -8.99 -6.29 -13.64
CA GLY A 265 -8.06 -5.45 -14.38
C GLY A 265 -8.30 -3.94 -14.22
N LEU A 266 -9.19 -3.54 -13.30
CA LEU A 266 -9.53 -2.14 -13.00
C LEU A 266 -8.88 -1.63 -11.70
N ALA A 267 -8.41 -2.55 -10.84
CA ALA A 267 -7.75 -2.19 -9.59
C ALA A 267 -6.23 -2.11 -9.76
N VAL A 268 -5.62 -1.15 -9.08
CA VAL A 268 -4.18 -0.92 -9.04
C VAL A 268 -3.72 -0.82 -7.59
N ASP A 269 -2.56 -1.42 -7.31
CA ASP A 269 -1.79 -1.06 -6.12
C ASP A 269 -0.64 -0.17 -6.57
N LEU A 270 -0.50 0.99 -5.95
CA LEU A 270 0.51 1.99 -6.29
C LEU A 270 1.53 2.11 -5.17
N PHE A 271 2.81 2.27 -5.51
CA PHE A 271 3.81 2.65 -4.52
C PHE A 271 3.55 4.11 -4.08
N ILE A 272 3.04 4.29 -2.86
CA ILE A 272 2.76 5.60 -2.29
C ILE A 272 3.96 6.09 -1.47
N ALA A 273 4.27 5.37 -0.41
CA ALA A 273 5.41 5.52 0.48
C ALA A 273 5.59 4.18 1.23
N ALA A 274 6.70 4.00 1.93
CA ALA A 274 6.86 2.87 2.85
C ALA A 274 7.62 3.32 4.10
N ALA A 275 7.15 2.90 5.26
CA ALA A 275 7.91 3.04 6.51
C ALA A 275 9.16 2.11 6.46
N PRO A 276 10.26 2.45 7.16
CA PRO A 276 11.44 1.60 7.20
C PRO A 276 11.11 0.17 7.62
N GLY A 277 11.57 -0.81 6.84
CA GLY A 277 11.31 -2.24 7.08
C GLY A 277 9.96 -2.78 6.59
N PHE A 278 9.12 -1.95 5.95
CA PHE A 278 7.82 -2.36 5.44
C PHE A 278 7.77 -2.41 3.91
N GLY A 279 6.99 -3.35 3.39
CA GLY A 279 6.63 -3.41 1.97
C GLY A 279 5.61 -2.33 1.58
N PRO A 280 5.49 -2.01 0.27
CA PRO A 280 4.57 -0.98 -0.22
C PRO A 280 3.08 -1.35 -0.08
N ASP A 281 2.78 -2.62 0.18
CA ASP A 281 1.44 -3.18 0.41
C ASP A 281 1.23 -3.64 1.87
N SER A 282 2.15 -3.29 2.78
CA SER A 282 2.01 -3.70 4.18
C SER A 282 0.87 -2.95 4.85
N SER A 283 -0.08 -3.69 5.41
CA SER A 283 -1.22 -3.17 6.18
C SER A 283 -0.90 -2.82 7.63
N ALA A 284 0.37 -2.89 8.05
CA ALA A 284 0.77 -2.46 9.38
C ALA A 284 0.54 -0.95 9.56
N ASP A 285 0.01 -0.56 10.72
CA ASP A 285 -0.36 0.84 11.00
C ASP A 285 0.79 1.84 10.80
N PRO A 286 2.05 1.56 11.20
CA PRO A 286 3.17 2.47 10.92
C PRO A 286 3.38 2.73 9.42
N ASN A 287 3.16 1.72 8.58
CA ASN A 287 3.31 1.85 7.13
C ASN A 287 2.16 2.66 6.50
N ARG A 288 0.91 2.33 6.90
CA ARG A 288 -0.28 3.08 6.48
C ARG A 288 -0.21 4.54 6.92
N LEU A 289 0.31 4.82 8.11
CA LEU A 289 0.53 6.17 8.60
C LEU A 289 1.57 6.93 7.79
N ALA A 290 2.69 6.29 7.42
CA ALA A 290 3.70 6.88 6.55
C ALA A 290 3.11 7.27 5.18
N MET A 291 2.25 6.41 4.61
CA MET A 291 1.51 6.73 3.38
C MET A 291 0.51 7.87 3.59
N ALA A 292 -0.29 7.84 4.65
CA ALA A 292 -1.29 8.85 4.96
C ALA A 292 -0.70 10.26 5.15
N ARG A 293 0.53 10.32 5.68
CA ARG A 293 1.30 11.57 5.85
C ARG A 293 1.97 12.06 4.57
N SER A 294 2.14 11.21 3.56
CA SER A 294 2.81 11.58 2.32
C SER A 294 2.03 12.63 1.53
N GLY A 295 2.76 13.56 0.89
CA GLY A 295 2.15 14.58 0.03
C GLY A 295 1.41 13.99 -1.17
N VAL A 296 1.93 12.89 -1.75
CA VAL A 296 1.32 12.23 -2.89
C VAL A 296 -0.02 11.58 -2.53
N TYR A 297 -0.14 10.90 -1.38
CA TYR A 297 -1.42 10.30 -0.98
C TYR A 297 -2.48 11.37 -0.72
N ARG A 298 -2.14 12.43 0.00
CA ARG A 298 -3.04 13.56 0.25
C ARG A 298 -3.50 14.22 -1.05
N TRP A 299 -2.59 14.39 -2.02
CA TRP A 299 -2.95 14.87 -3.35
C TRP A 299 -3.91 13.90 -4.07
N MET A 300 -3.66 12.59 -3.99
CA MET A 300 -4.51 11.58 -4.62
C MET A 300 -5.91 11.55 -4.02
N VAL A 301 -6.07 11.62 -2.69
CA VAL A 301 -7.38 11.66 -2.04
C VAL A 301 -8.25 12.79 -2.59
N VAL A 302 -7.65 13.94 -2.92
CA VAL A 302 -8.36 15.09 -3.49
C VAL A 302 -8.57 14.97 -5.01
N ASN A 303 -7.61 14.40 -5.76
CA ASN A 303 -7.56 14.52 -7.21
C ASN A 303 -7.86 13.23 -7.99
N ALA A 304 -7.65 12.05 -7.41
CA ALA A 304 -7.74 10.77 -8.12
C ALA A 304 -9.14 10.53 -8.70
N GLY A 305 -10.19 11.02 -8.03
CA GLY A 305 -11.57 10.96 -8.51
C GLY A 305 -11.80 11.63 -9.87
N ARG A 306 -11.03 12.68 -10.21
CA ARG A 306 -11.09 13.36 -11.53
C ARG A 306 -10.63 12.45 -12.67
N PHE A 307 -9.87 11.40 -12.37
CA PHE A 307 -9.41 10.39 -13.31
C PHE A 307 -10.24 9.11 -13.23
N GLY A 308 -11.25 9.07 -12.35
CA GLY A 308 -12.12 7.92 -12.15
C GLY A 308 -11.59 6.89 -11.15
N PHE A 309 -10.62 7.24 -10.30
CA PHE A 309 -10.14 6.32 -9.26
C PHE A 309 -10.83 6.58 -7.91
N VAL A 310 -11.18 5.49 -7.22
CA VAL A 310 -11.67 5.49 -5.84
C VAL A 310 -10.75 4.63 -4.96
N ASN A 311 -10.49 5.05 -3.73
CA ASN A 311 -9.58 4.34 -2.83
C ASN A 311 -10.34 3.37 -1.92
N TYR A 312 -9.69 2.24 -1.60
CA TYR A 312 -10.02 1.49 -0.40
C TYR A 312 -9.30 2.10 0.80
N VAL A 313 -10.02 2.83 1.66
CA VAL A 313 -9.40 3.65 2.73
C VAL A 313 -8.60 2.87 3.77
N PHE A 314 -8.81 1.55 3.89
CA PHE A 314 -7.95 0.70 4.70
C PHE A 314 -6.56 0.51 4.08
N GLU A 315 -6.46 0.51 2.75
CA GLU A 315 -5.26 0.27 1.97
C GLU A 315 -4.91 1.52 1.16
N PRO A 316 -4.11 2.47 1.69
CA PRO A 316 -3.76 3.71 1.00
C PRO A 316 -3.17 3.53 -0.41
N TRP A 317 -2.57 2.37 -0.68
CA TRP A 317 -2.01 2.00 -1.97
C TRP A 317 -3.03 1.48 -2.98
N HIS A 318 -4.22 1.04 -2.55
CA HIS A 318 -5.19 0.31 -3.38
C HIS A 318 -6.27 1.23 -3.97
N TRP A 319 -6.35 1.30 -5.29
CA TRP A 319 -7.29 2.16 -6.00
C TRP A 319 -8.03 1.40 -7.11
N GLU A 320 -9.32 1.67 -7.26
CA GLU A 320 -10.17 1.07 -8.29
C GLU A 320 -10.59 2.11 -9.30
N TRP A 321 -10.38 1.83 -10.59
CA TRP A 321 -10.89 2.67 -11.67
C TRP A 321 -12.36 2.35 -11.97
N THR A 322 -13.20 3.37 -12.06
CA THR A 322 -14.66 3.27 -12.19
C THR A 322 -15.18 3.73 -13.54
N GLY A 323 -14.29 4.07 -14.47
CA GLY A 323 -14.66 4.66 -15.77
C GLY A 323 -15.29 3.69 -16.77
N GLU A 324 -15.42 2.42 -16.44
CA GLU A 324 -16.14 1.43 -17.24
C GLU A 324 -16.80 0.35 -16.35
N PRO A 325 -17.86 -0.33 -16.83
CA PRO A 325 -18.51 -1.36 -16.05
C PRO A 325 -17.60 -2.58 -15.86
N MET A 326 -17.80 -3.26 -14.72
CA MET A 326 -17.24 -4.59 -14.49
C MET A 326 -17.90 -5.61 -15.40
N LEU A 327 -17.15 -6.66 -15.75
CA LEU A 327 -17.68 -7.76 -16.54
C LEU A 327 -18.67 -8.60 -15.71
N PRO A 328 -19.67 -9.24 -16.35
CA PRO A 328 -20.58 -10.16 -15.69
C PRO A 328 -19.83 -11.18 -14.83
N GLY A 329 -20.26 -11.32 -13.59
CA GLY A 329 -19.61 -12.17 -12.59
C GLY A 329 -20.23 -13.55 -12.44
N VAL A 330 -19.69 -14.30 -11.49
CA VAL A 330 -20.22 -15.59 -11.03
C VAL A 330 -20.49 -15.53 -9.53
N PRO A 331 -21.42 -16.33 -8.98
CA PRO A 331 -21.60 -16.43 -7.54
C PRO A 331 -20.28 -16.76 -6.82
N ILE A 332 -19.96 -16.07 -5.73
CA ILE A 332 -18.71 -16.26 -4.97
C ILE A 332 -18.59 -17.72 -4.47
N ASN A 333 -19.72 -18.33 -4.06
CA ASN A 333 -19.78 -19.72 -3.62
C ASN A 333 -19.48 -20.75 -4.73
N SER A 334 -19.46 -20.33 -6.01
CA SER A 334 -19.06 -21.17 -7.14
C SER A 334 -17.56 -21.18 -7.40
N LEU A 335 -16.80 -20.27 -6.78
CA LEU A 335 -15.34 -20.21 -6.95
C LEU A 335 -14.66 -21.36 -6.20
N PRO A 336 -13.48 -21.83 -6.66
CA PRO A 336 -12.76 -22.93 -6.02
C PRO A 336 -12.44 -22.63 -4.54
N GLN A 337 -13.14 -23.25 -3.59
CA GLN A 337 -12.87 -23.04 -2.16
C GLN A 337 -11.79 -24.01 -1.62
N ALA A 338 -11.18 -24.84 -2.46
CA ALA A 338 -10.17 -25.80 -2.03
C ALA A 338 -8.95 -25.05 -1.44
N GLY A 339 -8.70 -25.25 -0.15
CA GLY A 339 -7.68 -24.52 0.60
C GLY A 339 -8.15 -23.19 1.21
N SER A 340 -9.45 -22.95 1.28
CA SER A 340 -10.01 -22.00 2.25
C SER A 340 -10.01 -22.73 3.58
N GLY A 341 -9.27 -22.23 4.57
CA GLY A 341 -9.44 -22.72 5.95
C GLY A 341 -10.91 -22.59 6.35
N ASN A 342 -11.37 -23.47 7.25
CA ASN A 342 -12.69 -23.28 7.86
C ASN A 342 -12.73 -21.92 8.59
N PRO A 343 -13.88 -21.25 8.66
CA PRO A 343 -14.02 -20.08 9.54
C PRO A 343 -13.55 -20.43 10.96
N GLY A 344 -12.44 -19.82 11.42
CA GLY A 344 -11.78 -20.14 12.69
C GLY A 344 -10.39 -20.82 12.57
N ASP A 345 -9.93 -21.13 11.36
CA ASP A 345 -8.57 -21.62 11.12
C ASP A 345 -7.53 -20.52 11.46
N PRO A 346 -6.47 -20.79 12.25
CA PRO A 346 -5.41 -19.84 12.55
C PRO A 346 -4.72 -19.22 11.33
N LEU A 347 -4.88 -19.78 10.12
CA LEU A 347 -4.44 -19.16 8.85
C LEU A 347 -5.31 -17.96 8.41
N LEU A 348 -6.51 -17.81 8.97
CA LEU A 348 -7.45 -16.71 8.75
C LEU A 348 -7.40 -15.63 9.84
N THR A 349 -6.71 -15.91 10.94
CA THR A 349 -6.47 -14.98 12.04
C THR A 349 -5.09 -14.36 11.83
N PRO A 350 -4.92 -13.02 11.82
CA PRO A 350 -3.58 -12.46 11.78
C PRO A 350 -2.78 -13.00 12.97
N PRO A 351 -1.50 -13.38 12.80
CA PRO A 351 -0.67 -13.67 13.96
C PRO A 351 -0.69 -12.44 14.87
N PRO A 352 -0.69 -12.62 16.21
CA PRO A 352 -0.54 -11.49 17.10
C PRO A 352 0.70 -10.73 16.63
N THR A 353 0.54 -9.42 16.41
CA THR A 353 1.67 -8.53 16.10
C THR A 353 2.76 -8.86 17.09
N SER A 354 3.92 -9.29 16.58
CA SER A 354 5.08 -9.50 17.44
C SER A 354 5.29 -8.20 18.20
N SER A 355 5.13 -8.26 19.52
CA SER A 355 5.41 -7.13 20.37
C SER A 355 6.80 -6.60 20.00
N PRO A 356 7.01 -5.27 19.96
CA PRO A 356 8.37 -4.76 19.84
C PRO A 356 9.24 -5.47 20.88
N PRO A 357 10.50 -5.80 20.53
CA PRO A 357 11.39 -6.49 21.46
C PRO A 357 11.33 -5.75 22.79
N VAL A 358 10.97 -6.49 23.84
CA VAL A 358 10.88 -5.98 25.21
C VAL A 358 12.15 -5.17 25.45
N ALA A 359 11.98 -3.87 25.71
CA ALA A 359 13.09 -3.02 26.06
C ALA A 359 13.87 -3.71 27.19
N ALA A 360 15.18 -3.87 27.00
CA ALA A 360 16.03 -4.47 27.99
C ALA A 360 15.72 -3.83 29.36
N PRO A 361 15.58 -4.63 30.44
CA PRO A 361 15.28 -4.09 31.74
C PRO A 361 16.30 -3.00 32.08
N PRO A 362 15.87 -1.86 32.63
CA PRO A 362 16.77 -0.79 32.99
C PRO A 362 17.87 -1.35 33.91
N PRO A 363 19.13 -0.89 33.76
CA PRO A 363 20.21 -1.33 34.62
C PRO A 363 19.80 -1.14 36.08
N PRO A 364 20.14 -2.09 36.97
CA PRO A 364 19.74 -2.01 38.37
C PRO A 364 20.19 -0.67 38.94
N LYS A 365 19.23 0.04 39.56
CA LYS A 365 19.51 1.32 40.24
C LYS A 365 20.73 1.12 41.14
N ALA A 366 21.76 1.94 40.91
CA ALA A 366 22.93 1.98 41.76
C ALA A 366 22.47 2.09 43.23
N ARG A 367 22.98 1.18 44.06
CA ARG A 367 22.69 1.14 45.49
C ARG A 367 23.05 2.52 46.06
N PRO A 368 22.15 3.20 46.80
CA PRO A 368 22.52 4.44 47.46
C PRO A 368 23.70 4.17 48.39
N PRO A 369 24.67 5.10 48.49
CA PRO A 369 25.82 4.95 49.38
C PRO A 369 25.32 4.70 50.80
N SER A 370 25.82 3.62 51.40
CA SER A 370 25.53 3.28 52.79
C SER A 370 25.85 4.49 53.66
N LYS A 371 24.84 5.00 54.37
CA LYS A 371 25.03 5.98 55.43
C LYS A 371 25.86 5.31 56.53
N ALA A 372 27.17 5.53 56.49
CA ALA A 372 28.04 5.19 57.59
C ALA A 372 27.54 5.93 58.85
N ALA A 373 27.32 5.18 59.93
CA ALA A 373 26.95 5.75 61.21
C ALA A 373 28.09 6.64 61.73
N PRO A 374 27.80 7.81 62.32
CA PRO A 374 28.82 8.66 62.92
C PRO A 374 29.51 7.91 64.07
N ARG A 375 30.85 7.83 64.01
CA ARG A 375 31.67 7.39 65.13
C ARG A 375 31.41 8.29 66.33
N ARG A 376 30.97 7.70 67.44
CA ARG A 376 30.97 8.35 68.75
C ARG A 376 32.42 8.72 69.11
N PRO A 377 32.66 9.93 69.65
CA PRO A 377 33.92 10.25 70.30
C PRO A 377 33.99 9.50 71.64
N ALA A 378 35.03 8.70 71.83
CA ALA A 378 35.51 8.35 73.15
C ALA A 378 36.54 9.41 73.53
N GLY A 379 36.26 10.16 74.60
CA GLY A 379 37.13 11.21 75.08
C GLY A 379 38.39 10.66 75.76
N SER A 380 39.52 11.32 75.51
CA SER A 380 40.53 11.82 76.46
C SER A 380 41.55 12.62 75.65
#